data_AF-A0A7Y8WZC2-F1
#
_entry.id   AF-A0A7Y8WZC2-F1
#
_cell.length_a   1.000
_cell.length_b   1.000
_cell.length_c   1.000
_cell.angle_alpha   90.00
_cell.angle_beta   90.00
_cell.angle_gamma   90.00
#
_symmetry.space_group_name_H-M   'P 1'
#
loop_
_entity.id
_entity.type
_entity.pdbx_description
1 polymer ?
#
loop_
_entity_poly.entity_id
_entity_poly.type
_entity_poly.pdbx_seq_one_letter_code
_entity_poly.pdbx_strand_id
1 'polypeptide(L)'
;MSGSGKTWTGLSIAQGLSEGRRFAVIDTEKGAASLYAGHRGIQFDTLAMDRYDPRDLARALEAAGQAGYPTVFVDSLSHFWTGTDGTLDQVEKAKGKYGNNAFAGWKDGTPIQNDMVAALLAYPGHVVASMRSYTEWVLEENERGKREPKRVGTRPEQRKGIEYEFDVAVAMDIDNRLEVLKSRCPELHRKTIERPNGARDIAAPLLAWLNATPETAE
;
A
#
# COMPACT_ATOMS: atom_id res chain seq x y z
N MET A 1 -2.63 8.81 -7.14
CA MET A 1 -3.62 9.92 -6.96
C MET A 1 -5.04 9.35 -6.84
N SER A 2 -6.09 10.14 -6.55
CA SER A 2 -7.47 9.64 -6.75
C SER A 2 -7.72 9.42 -8.25
N GLY A 3 -8.48 8.38 -8.61
CA GLY A 3 -8.77 8.02 -10.00
C GLY A 3 -7.64 7.31 -10.78
N SER A 4 -6.47 7.05 -10.16
CA SER A 4 -5.32 6.39 -10.82
C SER A 4 -5.36 4.86 -10.82
N GLY A 5 -6.53 4.23 -10.65
CA GLY A 5 -6.66 2.77 -10.72
C GLY A 5 -6.00 1.94 -9.61
N LYS A 6 -5.62 2.55 -8.46
CA LYS A 6 -4.87 1.88 -7.38
C LYS A 6 -5.60 0.67 -6.79
N THR A 7 -6.86 0.82 -6.40
CA THR A 7 -7.66 -0.27 -5.82
C THR A 7 -7.75 -1.46 -6.77
N TRP A 8 -8.09 -1.20 -8.04
CA TRP A 8 -8.16 -2.26 -9.06
C TRP A 8 -6.81 -2.95 -9.27
N THR A 9 -5.74 -2.18 -9.40
CA THR A 9 -4.39 -2.73 -9.61
C THR A 9 -3.93 -3.52 -8.39
N GLY A 10 -4.16 -3.01 -7.17
CA GLY A 10 -3.85 -3.69 -5.91
C GLY A 10 -4.61 -5.00 -5.75
N LEU A 11 -5.91 -5.03 -6.05
CA LEU A 11 -6.71 -6.27 -6.08
C LEU A 11 -6.17 -7.28 -7.09
N SER A 12 -5.79 -6.81 -8.29
CA SER A 12 -5.22 -7.67 -9.32
C SER A 12 -3.86 -8.24 -8.91
N ILE A 13 -3.00 -7.45 -8.25
CA ILE A 13 -1.74 -7.91 -7.67
C ILE A 13 -2.02 -8.97 -6.60
N ALA A 14 -2.91 -8.68 -5.65
CA ALA A 14 -3.23 -9.59 -4.56
C ALA A 14 -3.79 -10.93 -5.06
N GLN A 15 -4.67 -10.90 -6.06
CA GLN A 15 -5.19 -12.10 -6.71
C GLN A 15 -4.08 -12.94 -7.36
N GLY A 16 -3.12 -12.29 -8.02
CA GLY A 16 -1.97 -12.96 -8.64
C GLY A 16 -1.05 -13.59 -7.60
N LEU A 17 -0.70 -12.84 -6.55
CA LEU A 17 0.14 -13.31 -5.44
C LEU A 17 -0.53 -14.45 -4.64
N SER A 18 -1.86 -14.50 -4.64
CA SER A 18 -2.60 -15.59 -4.01
C SER A 18 -2.69 -16.85 -4.85
N GLU A 19 -2.19 -16.83 -6.09
CA GLU A 19 -2.20 -17.98 -7.01
C GLU A 19 -3.62 -18.57 -7.19
N GLY A 20 -4.63 -17.71 -7.27
CA GLY A 20 -6.03 -18.13 -7.41
C GLY A 20 -6.74 -18.44 -6.09
N ARG A 21 -6.03 -18.52 -4.96
CA ARG A 21 -6.65 -18.69 -3.64
C ARG A 21 -7.36 -17.41 -3.18
N ARG A 22 -8.31 -17.57 -2.26
CA ARG A 22 -9.00 -16.46 -1.61
C ARG A 22 -8.01 -15.68 -0.74
N PHE A 23 -8.10 -14.35 -0.76
CA PHE A 23 -7.27 -13.44 0.02
C PHE A 23 -8.13 -12.50 0.86
N ALA A 24 -7.50 -11.74 1.76
CA ALA A 24 -8.20 -10.78 2.61
C ALA A 24 -7.95 -9.34 2.15
N VAL A 25 -8.96 -8.49 2.29
CA VAL A 25 -8.87 -7.04 2.08
C VAL A 25 -9.23 -6.33 3.37
N ILE A 26 -8.33 -5.49 3.86
CA ILE A 26 -8.60 -4.52 4.92
C ILE A 26 -8.99 -3.21 4.24
N ASP A 27 -10.28 -2.92 4.20
CA ASP A 27 -10.87 -1.78 3.48
C ASP A 27 -11.11 -0.61 4.43
N THR A 28 -10.35 0.45 4.25
CA THR A 28 -10.50 1.75 4.93
C THR A 28 -11.12 2.82 4.01
N GLU A 29 -11.39 2.49 2.75
CA GLU A 29 -11.93 3.35 1.70
C GLU A 29 -13.46 3.18 1.54
N LYS A 30 -14.13 2.76 2.62
CA LYS A 30 -15.60 2.65 2.75
C LYS A 30 -16.25 1.70 1.74
N GLY A 31 -15.65 0.55 1.50
CA GLY A 31 -16.22 -0.50 0.65
C GLY A 31 -15.90 -0.32 -0.83
N ALA A 32 -14.96 0.58 -1.17
CA ALA A 32 -14.53 0.80 -2.55
C ALA A 32 -13.95 -0.49 -3.18
N ALA A 33 -13.26 -1.32 -2.39
CA ALA A 33 -12.72 -2.58 -2.87
C ALA A 33 -13.84 -3.60 -3.12
N SER A 34 -14.84 -3.66 -2.24
CA SER A 34 -15.97 -4.60 -2.34
C SER A 34 -16.78 -4.47 -3.63
N LEU A 35 -16.76 -3.31 -4.30
CA LEU A 35 -17.37 -3.10 -5.63
C LEU A 35 -16.77 -4.01 -6.72
N TYR A 36 -15.56 -4.51 -6.51
CA TYR A 36 -14.84 -5.40 -7.44
C TYR A 36 -14.93 -6.88 -7.05
N ALA A 37 -15.59 -7.23 -5.94
CA ALA A 37 -15.76 -8.62 -5.54
C ALA A 37 -16.52 -9.40 -6.63
N GLY A 38 -15.96 -10.53 -7.07
CA GLY A 38 -16.48 -11.33 -8.17
C GLY A 38 -16.18 -10.78 -9.57
N HIS A 39 -15.73 -9.53 -9.71
CA HIS A 39 -15.38 -8.98 -11.01
C HIS A 39 -14.15 -9.71 -11.58
N ARG A 40 -14.28 -10.26 -12.79
CA ARG A 40 -13.23 -11.07 -13.47
C ARG A 40 -12.71 -12.24 -12.63
N GLY A 41 -13.57 -12.82 -11.78
CA GLY A 41 -13.21 -13.98 -10.96
C GLY A 41 -12.38 -13.65 -9.72
N ILE A 42 -12.16 -12.37 -9.40
CA ILE A 42 -11.46 -11.97 -8.17
C ILE A 42 -12.34 -12.30 -6.95
N GLN A 43 -11.78 -13.03 -5.99
CA GLN A 43 -12.49 -13.47 -4.79
C GLN A 43 -11.67 -13.17 -3.54
N PHE A 44 -12.24 -12.40 -2.62
CA PHE A 44 -11.62 -12.04 -1.36
C PHE A 44 -12.67 -11.85 -0.28
N ASP A 45 -12.23 -11.93 0.97
CA ASP A 45 -13.01 -11.54 2.14
C ASP A 45 -12.61 -10.13 2.58
N THR A 46 -13.55 -9.36 3.13
CA THR A 46 -13.32 -7.96 3.49
C THR A 46 -13.51 -7.73 4.97
N LEU A 47 -12.53 -7.04 5.57
CA LEU A 47 -12.66 -6.39 6.87
C LEU A 47 -12.80 -4.88 6.62
N ALA A 48 -13.99 -4.34 6.83
CA ALA A 48 -14.21 -2.89 6.76
C ALA A 48 -13.75 -2.24 8.07
N MET A 49 -13.02 -1.13 7.97
CA MET A 49 -12.57 -0.33 9.12
C MET A 49 -12.99 1.12 8.96
N ASP A 50 -13.59 1.67 10.02
CA ASP A 50 -14.02 3.08 10.14
C ASP A 50 -13.23 3.87 11.18
N ARG A 51 -12.38 3.19 11.96
CA ARG A 51 -11.34 3.77 12.83
C ARG A 51 -9.99 3.20 12.44
N TYR A 52 -8.95 4.01 12.54
CA TYR A 52 -7.67 3.73 11.89
C TYR A 52 -6.52 3.70 12.90
N ASP A 53 -6.77 3.15 14.08
CA ASP A 53 -5.71 2.93 15.05
C ASP A 53 -4.69 1.94 14.48
N PRO A 54 -3.39 2.29 14.39
CA PRO A 54 -2.35 1.39 13.86
C PRO A 54 -2.29 0.03 14.57
N ARG A 55 -2.71 -0.03 15.84
CA ARG A 55 -2.78 -1.27 16.63
C ARG A 55 -3.90 -2.19 16.15
N ASP A 56 -4.98 -1.63 15.60
CA ASP A 56 -6.05 -2.44 14.98
C ASP A 56 -5.58 -3.06 13.67
N LEU A 57 -4.75 -2.36 12.88
CA LEU A 57 -4.15 -2.95 11.68
C LEU A 57 -3.27 -4.15 12.03
N ALA A 58 -2.42 -4.03 13.06
CA ALA A 58 -1.59 -5.14 13.52
C ALA A 58 -2.43 -6.37 13.94
N ARG A 59 -3.51 -6.16 14.69
CA ARG A 59 -4.46 -7.22 15.07
C ARG A 59 -5.15 -7.85 13.85
N ALA A 60 -5.55 -7.03 12.88
CA ALA A 60 -6.19 -7.51 11.66
C ALA A 60 -5.25 -8.37 10.81
N LEU A 61 -3.97 -7.98 10.71
CA LEU A 61 -2.93 -8.77 10.02
C LEU A 61 -2.67 -10.09 10.74
N GLU A 62 -2.59 -10.08 12.07
CA GLU A 62 -2.45 -11.30 12.87
C GLU A 62 -3.63 -12.25 12.63
N ALA A 63 -4.86 -11.75 12.72
CA ALA A 63 -6.07 -12.55 12.48
C ALA A 63 -6.11 -13.12 11.05
N ALA A 64 -5.70 -12.33 10.04
CA ALA A 64 -5.61 -12.81 8.66
C ALA A 64 -4.56 -13.91 8.49
N GLY A 65 -3.42 -13.79 9.17
CA GLY A 65 -2.37 -14.81 9.19
C GLY A 65 -2.85 -16.10 9.85
N GLN A 66 -3.54 -16.01 11.00
CA GLN A 66 -4.15 -17.15 11.70
C GLN A 66 -5.24 -17.84 10.85
N ALA A 67 -6.00 -17.07 10.06
CA ALA A 67 -6.98 -17.59 9.11
C ALA A 67 -6.34 -18.21 7.85
N GLY A 68 -5.03 -18.08 7.66
CA GLY A 68 -4.29 -18.70 6.56
C GLY A 68 -4.44 -17.99 5.22
N TYR A 69 -4.80 -16.70 5.18
CA TYR A 69 -4.82 -15.97 3.91
C TYR A 69 -3.40 -15.84 3.35
N PRO A 70 -3.15 -16.24 2.09
CA PRO A 70 -1.82 -16.13 1.50
C PRO A 70 -1.43 -14.68 1.18
N THR A 71 -2.41 -13.79 1.08
CA THR A 71 -2.19 -12.37 0.80
C THR A 71 -3.21 -11.52 1.56
N VAL A 72 -2.77 -10.37 2.04
CA VAL A 72 -3.63 -9.30 2.56
C VAL A 72 -3.43 -8.05 1.72
N PHE A 73 -4.53 -7.42 1.30
CA PHE A 73 -4.51 -6.11 0.68
C PHE A 73 -5.04 -5.05 1.66
N VAL A 74 -4.22 -4.06 2.01
CA VAL A 74 -4.63 -2.90 2.82
C VAL A 74 -4.96 -1.74 1.89
N ASP A 75 -6.25 -1.40 1.77
CA ASP A 75 -6.76 -0.31 0.93
C ASP A 75 -7.51 0.73 1.79
N SER A 76 -6.85 1.74 2.34
CA SER A 76 -5.48 2.19 2.13
C SER A 76 -4.72 2.42 3.45
N LEU A 77 -3.40 2.22 3.40
CA LEU A 77 -2.50 2.43 4.53
C LEU A 77 -2.45 3.89 4.98
N SER A 78 -2.83 4.84 4.12
CA SER A 78 -2.84 6.28 4.44
C SER A 78 -3.82 6.64 5.56
N HIS A 79 -4.93 5.92 5.70
CA HIS A 79 -5.90 6.20 6.76
C HIS A 79 -5.31 5.95 8.16
N PHE A 80 -4.41 4.98 8.30
CA PHE A 80 -3.70 4.74 9.57
C PHE A 80 -2.70 5.85 9.93
N TRP A 81 -2.38 6.75 9.01
CA TRP A 81 -1.57 7.95 9.28
C TRP A 81 -2.42 9.15 9.71
N THR A 82 -3.34 9.57 8.84
CA THR A 82 -4.07 10.85 8.97
C THR A 82 -5.53 10.70 9.39
N GLY A 83 -6.09 9.48 9.33
CA GLY A 83 -7.48 9.22 9.65
C GLY A 83 -7.76 9.31 11.16
N THR A 84 -9.03 9.24 11.51
CA THR A 84 -9.50 9.17 12.91
C THR A 84 -8.79 8.04 13.67
N ASP A 85 -8.20 8.39 14.82
CA ASP A 85 -7.35 7.51 15.64
C ASP A 85 -6.06 7.03 14.98
N GLY A 86 -5.72 7.50 13.78
CA GLY A 86 -4.44 7.27 13.12
C GLY A 86 -3.26 7.84 13.90
N THR A 87 -2.05 7.53 13.46
CA THR A 87 -0.81 7.90 14.16
C THR A 87 -0.73 9.38 14.52
N LEU A 88 -1.13 10.29 13.61
CA LEU A 88 -1.10 11.72 13.90
C LEU A 88 -2.08 12.14 15.00
N ASP A 89 -3.25 11.51 15.07
CA ASP A 89 -4.25 11.76 16.11
C ASP A 89 -3.79 11.18 17.46
N GLN A 90 -3.14 10.01 17.45
CA GLN A 90 -2.51 9.46 18.67
C GLN A 90 -1.40 10.38 19.20
N VAL A 91 -0.57 10.93 18.32
CA VAL A 91 0.45 11.92 18.68
C VAL A 91 -0.21 13.15 19.30
N GLU A 92 -1.26 13.69 18.68
CA GLU A 92 -1.97 14.87 19.19
C GLU A 92 -2.58 14.64 20.57
N LYS A 93 -3.27 13.51 20.78
CA LYS A 93 -3.80 13.10 22.10
C LYS A 93 -2.69 12.98 23.14
N ALA A 94 -1.53 12.45 22.76
CA ALA A 94 -0.38 12.33 23.65
C ALA A 94 0.21 13.71 24.01
N LYS A 95 0.24 14.68 23.08
CA LYS A 95 0.70 16.06 23.38
C LYS A 95 -0.07 16.68 24.55
N GLY A 96 -1.38 16.46 24.62
CA GLY A 96 -2.22 16.96 25.73
C GLY A 96 -1.75 16.45 27.10
N LYS A 97 -1.23 15.22 27.18
CA LYS A 97 -0.64 14.64 28.41
C LYS A 97 0.70 15.28 28.78
N TYR A 98 1.41 15.85 27.80
CA TYR A 98 2.74 16.44 27.94
C TYR A 98 2.72 17.98 27.85
N GLY A 99 1.62 18.62 28.26
CA GLY A 99 1.54 20.09 28.27
C GLY A 99 1.65 20.73 26.88
N ASN A 100 1.04 20.10 25.87
CA ASN A 100 1.05 20.52 24.46
C ASN A 100 2.42 20.47 23.77
N ASN A 101 3.37 19.68 24.29
CA ASN A 101 4.67 19.49 23.66
C ASN A 101 4.61 18.46 22.52
N ALA A 102 4.74 18.95 21.28
CA ALA A 102 4.72 18.11 20.08
C ALA A 102 5.84 17.04 20.04
N PHE A 103 7.03 17.36 20.54
CA PHE A 103 8.13 16.41 20.59
C PHE A 103 7.85 15.26 21.56
N ALA A 104 7.17 15.55 22.67
CA ALA A 104 6.80 14.55 23.65
C ALA A 104 5.70 13.61 23.14
N GLY A 105 4.72 14.10 22.37
CA GLY A 105 3.70 13.25 21.75
C GLY A 105 4.27 12.18 20.80
N TRP A 106 5.37 12.50 20.10
CA TRP A 106 6.05 11.53 19.24
C TRP A 106 6.74 10.39 19.99
N LYS A 107 7.00 10.54 21.30
CA LYS A 107 7.51 9.43 22.13
C LYS A 107 6.53 8.26 22.20
N ASP A 108 5.23 8.56 22.14
CA ASP A 108 4.16 7.56 22.15
C ASP A 108 3.76 7.14 20.74
N GLY A 109 3.70 8.09 19.79
CA GLY A 109 3.28 7.79 18.42
C GLY A 109 4.32 7.02 17.59
N THR A 110 5.62 7.23 17.83
CA THR A 110 6.67 6.54 17.06
C THR A 110 6.66 5.03 17.29
N PRO A 111 6.59 4.51 18.54
CA PRO A 111 6.43 3.08 18.78
C PRO A 111 5.20 2.50 18.08
N ILE A 112 4.04 3.15 18.20
CA ILE A 112 2.78 2.68 17.58
C ILE A 112 2.92 2.54 16.05
N GLN A 113 3.52 3.54 15.40
CA GLN A 113 3.79 3.49 13.96
C GLN A 113 4.77 2.36 13.60
N ASN A 114 5.87 2.24 14.35
CA ASN A 114 6.89 1.24 14.08
C ASN A 114 6.34 -0.18 14.25
N ASP A 115 5.54 -0.42 15.27
CA ASP A 115 4.92 -1.73 15.53
C ASP A 115 3.93 -2.10 14.41
N MET A 116 3.16 -1.13 13.90
CA MET A 116 2.30 -1.35 12.72
C MET A 116 3.11 -1.72 11.48
N VAL A 117 4.22 -1.01 11.22
CA VAL A 117 5.13 -1.33 10.10
C VAL A 117 5.75 -2.72 10.30
N ALA A 118 6.20 -3.05 11.50
CA ALA A 118 6.74 -4.36 11.82
C ALA A 118 5.70 -5.47 11.58
N ALA A 119 4.43 -5.26 11.95
CA ALA A 119 3.36 -6.21 11.68
C ALA A 119 3.10 -6.42 10.18
N LEU A 120 3.18 -5.37 9.36
CA LEU A 120 3.09 -5.49 7.90
C LEU A 120 4.23 -6.34 7.33
N LEU A 121 5.45 -6.12 7.80
CA LEU A 121 6.65 -6.82 7.32
C LEU A 121 6.76 -8.26 7.85
N ALA A 122 6.17 -8.54 9.01
CA ALA A 122 6.20 -9.86 9.64
C ALA A 122 5.04 -10.78 9.20
N TYR A 123 4.14 -10.30 8.34
CA TYR A 123 3.02 -11.10 7.84
C TYR A 123 3.54 -12.38 7.15
N PRO A 124 3.02 -13.58 7.47
CA PRO A 124 3.58 -14.84 6.97
C PRO A 124 3.35 -15.09 5.47
N GLY A 125 2.51 -14.28 4.81
CA GLY A 125 2.28 -14.32 3.37
C GLY A 125 2.67 -13.02 2.69
N HIS A 126 1.93 -12.63 1.65
CA HIS A 126 2.17 -11.36 0.96
C HIS A 126 1.31 -10.22 1.51
N VAL A 127 1.87 -9.01 1.53
CA VAL A 127 1.11 -7.79 1.84
C VAL A 127 1.15 -6.87 0.63
N VAL A 128 -0.02 -6.46 0.17
CA VAL A 128 -0.20 -5.37 -0.78
C VAL A 128 -0.77 -4.19 0.01
N ALA A 129 -0.24 -3.00 -0.18
CA ALA A 129 -0.75 -1.80 0.47
C ALA A 129 -0.92 -0.67 -0.55
N SER A 130 -2.11 -0.06 -0.54
CA SER A 130 -2.42 1.13 -1.31
C SER A 130 -2.20 2.36 -0.43
N MET A 131 -1.72 3.46 -1.02
CA MET A 131 -1.56 4.74 -0.34
C MET A 131 -2.09 5.87 -1.20
N ARG A 132 -2.63 6.89 -0.55
CA ARG A 132 -2.90 8.19 -1.15
C ARG A 132 -1.57 8.91 -1.35
N SER A 133 -1.55 9.85 -2.28
CA SER A 133 -0.36 10.66 -2.56
C SER A 133 -0.78 12.13 -2.51
N TYR A 134 0.09 12.96 -1.92
CA TYR A 134 -0.04 14.40 -2.04
C TYR A 134 0.05 14.80 -3.51
N THR A 135 -0.79 15.74 -3.92
CA THR A 135 -0.83 16.20 -5.30
C THR A 135 -0.35 17.63 -5.40
N GLU A 136 0.53 17.88 -6.36
CA GLU A 136 1.01 19.21 -6.72
C GLU A 136 0.64 19.53 -8.16
N TRP A 137 0.49 20.82 -8.46
CA TRP A 137 0.31 21.32 -9.82
C TRP A 137 1.66 21.77 -10.34
N VAL A 138 2.14 21.12 -11.40
CA VAL A 138 3.36 21.49 -12.10
C VAL A 138 3.03 21.92 -13.52
N LEU A 139 3.83 22.83 -14.08
CA LEU A 139 3.73 23.19 -15.50
C LEU A 139 4.64 22.24 -16.28
N GLU A 140 4.05 21.36 -17.08
CA GLU A 140 4.79 20.52 -18.04
C GLU A 140 4.66 21.10 -19.45
N GLU A 141 5.72 21.01 -20.23
CA GLU A 141 5.69 21.36 -21.65
C GLU A 141 5.18 20.17 -22.46
N ASN A 142 4.10 20.37 -23.22
CA ASN A 142 3.56 19.32 -24.07
C ASN A 142 4.39 19.14 -25.36
N GLU A 143 4.05 18.14 -26.17
CA GLU A 143 4.73 17.84 -27.45
C GLU A 143 4.72 19.01 -28.45
N ARG A 144 3.91 20.04 -28.22
CA ARG A 144 3.80 21.26 -29.04
C ARG A 144 4.52 22.47 -28.42
N GLY A 145 5.32 22.28 -27.38
CA GLY A 145 6.07 23.35 -26.71
C GLY A 145 5.23 24.25 -25.80
N LYS A 146 3.97 23.90 -25.54
CA LYS A 146 3.06 24.70 -24.71
C LYS A 146 3.07 24.18 -23.27
N ARG A 147 3.24 25.08 -22.31
CA ARG A 147 3.17 24.78 -20.88
C ARG A 147 1.72 24.58 -20.45
N GLU A 148 1.41 23.40 -19.90
CA GLU A 148 0.08 23.05 -19.44
C GLU A 148 0.15 22.56 -17.98
N PRO A 149 -0.79 23.01 -17.11
CA PRO A 149 -0.81 22.60 -15.71
C PRO A 149 -1.20 21.14 -15.61
N LYS A 150 -0.30 20.32 -15.07
CA LYS A 150 -0.49 18.90 -14.83
C LYS A 150 -0.46 18.63 -13.33
N ARG A 151 -1.42 17.82 -12.88
CA ARG A 151 -1.46 17.34 -11.51
C ARG A 151 -0.57 16.11 -11.38
N VAL A 152 0.45 16.19 -10.53
CA VAL A 152 1.40 15.11 -10.27
C VAL A 152 1.30 14.66 -8.81
N GLY A 153 1.38 13.35 -8.59
CA GLY A 153 1.52 12.80 -7.24
C GLY A 153 2.99 12.91 -6.81
N THR A 154 3.25 13.37 -5.60
CA THR A 154 4.63 13.60 -5.12
C THR A 154 5.07 12.53 -4.15
N ARG A 155 4.64 12.61 -2.90
CA ARG A 155 4.98 11.65 -1.84
C ARG A 155 3.74 10.92 -1.33
N PRO A 156 3.88 9.70 -0.79
CA PRO A 156 2.76 9.02 -0.14
C PRO A 156 2.28 9.82 1.08
N GLU A 157 0.98 9.76 1.36
CA GLU A 157 0.38 10.26 2.58
C GLU A 157 0.60 9.24 3.71
N GLN A 158 1.81 9.28 4.28
CA GLN A 158 2.29 8.40 5.34
C GLN A 158 3.61 8.97 5.91
N ARG A 159 4.16 8.35 6.96
CA ARG A 159 5.50 8.70 7.48
C ARG A 159 6.53 8.66 6.35
N LYS A 160 7.37 9.70 6.29
CA LYS A 160 8.44 9.80 5.29
C LYS A 160 9.32 8.54 5.31
N GLY A 161 9.52 7.95 4.14
CA GLY A 161 10.38 6.78 3.95
C GLY A 161 9.65 5.43 4.06
N ILE A 162 8.34 5.42 4.29
CA ILE A 162 7.55 4.17 4.35
C ILE A 162 7.73 3.30 3.10
N GLU A 163 7.89 3.93 1.93
CA GLU A 163 8.09 3.26 0.65
C GLU A 163 9.36 2.39 0.62
N TYR A 164 10.34 2.69 1.47
CA TYR A 164 11.58 1.93 1.58
C TYR A 164 11.47 0.71 2.51
N GLU A 165 10.38 0.54 3.24
CA GLU A 165 10.14 -0.64 4.07
C GLU A 165 9.68 -1.84 3.20
N PHE A 166 8.89 -1.59 2.15
CA PHE A 166 8.35 -2.63 1.26
C PHE A 166 9.38 -3.16 0.26
N ASP A 167 9.31 -4.44 -0.14
CA ASP A 167 10.21 -5.00 -1.17
C ASP A 167 10.10 -4.31 -2.52
N VAL A 168 8.88 -3.88 -2.87
CA VAL A 168 8.57 -3.15 -4.10
C VAL A 168 7.68 -1.97 -3.76
N ALA A 169 8.01 -0.80 -4.31
CA ALA A 169 7.19 0.39 -4.25
C ALA A 169 6.94 0.92 -5.67
N VAL A 170 5.68 1.27 -5.95
CA VAL A 170 5.25 1.75 -7.26
C VAL A 170 4.43 3.04 -7.12
N ALA A 171 4.55 3.93 -8.10
CA ALA A 171 3.68 5.09 -8.27
C ALA A 171 2.69 4.85 -9.40
N MET A 172 1.49 5.42 -9.28
CA MET A 172 0.50 5.42 -10.35
C MET A 172 -0.04 6.82 -10.60
N ASP A 173 -0.07 7.21 -11.88
CA ASP A 173 -0.63 8.47 -12.34
C ASP A 173 -2.07 8.33 -12.86
N ILE A 174 -2.68 9.44 -13.25
CA ILE A 174 -4.10 9.48 -13.64
C ILE A 174 -4.41 8.68 -14.92
N ASP A 175 -3.41 8.39 -15.74
CA ASP A 175 -3.55 7.63 -16.97
C ASP A 175 -3.44 6.11 -16.74
N ASN A 176 -3.36 5.70 -15.47
CA ASN A 176 -3.08 4.34 -15.00
C ASN A 176 -1.71 3.83 -15.44
N ARG A 177 -0.74 4.72 -15.62
CA ARG A 177 0.65 4.32 -15.82
C ARG A 177 1.29 4.05 -14.47
N LEU A 178 1.92 2.89 -14.35
CA LEU A 178 2.63 2.45 -13.16
C LEU A 178 4.13 2.60 -13.36
N GLU A 179 4.79 3.28 -12.43
CA GLU A 179 6.24 3.45 -12.39
C GLU A 179 6.81 2.73 -11.16
N VAL A 180 7.83 1.89 -11.34
CA VAL A 180 8.51 1.23 -10.22
C VAL A 180 9.54 2.17 -9.61
N LEU A 181 9.26 2.62 -8.38
CA LEU A 181 10.12 3.52 -7.60
C LEU A 181 11.25 2.76 -6.90
N LYS A 182 10.94 1.56 -6.41
CA LYS A 182 11.86 0.65 -5.72
C LYS A 182 11.47 -0.78 -6.06
N SER A 183 12.45 -1.65 -6.29
CA SER A 183 12.22 -3.09 -6.33
C SER A 183 13.47 -3.85 -5.92
N ARG A 184 13.29 -4.86 -5.07
CA ARG A 184 14.27 -5.95 -4.86
C ARG A 184 14.20 -7.03 -5.94
N CYS A 185 13.04 -7.20 -6.59
CA CYS A 185 12.88 -8.11 -7.72
C CYS A 185 13.57 -7.53 -8.96
N PRO A 186 14.57 -8.24 -9.54
CA PRO A 186 15.33 -7.74 -10.69
C PRO A 186 14.43 -7.45 -11.90
N GLU A 187 13.44 -8.30 -12.15
CA GLU A 187 12.51 -8.16 -13.26
C GLU A 187 11.63 -6.92 -13.18
N LEU A 188 11.46 -6.29 -12.01
CA LEU A 188 10.66 -5.08 -11.89
C LEU A 188 11.51 -3.80 -11.87
N HIS A 189 12.84 -3.91 -11.84
CA HIS A 189 13.73 -2.77 -11.66
C HIS A 189 13.55 -1.71 -12.76
N ARG A 190 13.20 -0.47 -12.36
CA ARG A 190 13.01 0.70 -13.25
C ARG A 190 11.98 0.50 -14.36
N LYS A 191 11.04 -0.44 -14.21
CA LYS A 191 9.97 -0.63 -15.20
C LYS A 191 8.92 0.48 -15.10
N THR A 192 8.42 0.88 -16.26
CA THR A 192 7.20 1.67 -16.42
C THR A 192 6.22 0.86 -17.24
N ILE A 193 4.97 0.74 -16.78
CA ILE A 193 3.96 -0.14 -17.36
C ILE A 193 2.68 0.65 -17.58
N GLU A 194 2.25 0.75 -18.84
CA GLU A 194 1.00 1.37 -19.21
C GLU A 194 -0.18 0.45 -18.88
N ARG A 195 -1.14 0.94 -18.08
CA ARG A 195 -2.38 0.21 -17.72
C ARG A 195 -2.10 -1.23 -17.27
N PRO A 196 -1.35 -1.42 -16.16
CA PRO A 196 -0.86 -2.73 -15.77
C PRO A 196 -1.99 -3.71 -15.46
N ASN A 197 -1.77 -4.98 -15.80
CA ASN A 197 -2.46 -6.10 -15.20
C ASN A 197 -1.66 -6.54 -13.97
N GLY A 198 -2.15 -6.26 -12.77
CA GLY A 198 -1.43 -6.52 -11.53
C GLY A 198 -0.98 -7.98 -11.35
N ALA A 199 -1.82 -8.94 -11.74
CA ALA A 199 -1.49 -10.36 -11.62
C ALA A 199 -0.35 -10.77 -12.56
N ARG A 200 -0.41 -10.33 -13.83
CA ARG A 200 0.58 -10.70 -14.85
C ARG A 200 1.86 -9.89 -14.75
N ASP A 201 1.74 -8.57 -14.60
CA ASP A 201 2.85 -7.64 -14.80
C ASP A 201 3.67 -7.40 -13.52
N ILE A 202 3.09 -7.70 -12.35
CA ILE A 202 3.72 -7.46 -11.05
C ILE A 202 3.81 -8.78 -10.25
N ALA A 203 2.68 -9.47 -10.02
CA ALA A 203 2.68 -10.65 -9.17
C ALA A 203 3.44 -11.83 -9.79
N ALA A 204 3.28 -12.11 -11.09
CA ALA A 204 3.97 -13.23 -11.72
C ALA A 204 5.51 -13.08 -11.71
N PRO A 205 6.12 -11.92 -12.04
CA PRO A 205 7.56 -11.71 -11.87
C PRO A 205 8.02 -11.87 -10.40
N LEU A 206 7.20 -11.42 -9.44
CA LEU A 206 7.52 -11.59 -8.02
C LEU A 206 7.54 -13.05 -7.59
N LEU A 207 6.50 -13.81 -7.95
CA LEU A 207 6.43 -15.24 -7.64
C LEU A 207 7.56 -16.01 -8.33
N ALA A 208 7.88 -15.69 -9.59
CA ALA A 208 9.00 -16.31 -10.30
C ALA A 208 10.34 -16.05 -9.60
N TRP A 209 10.56 -14.82 -9.11
CA TRP A 209 11.76 -14.46 -8.35
C TRP A 209 11.81 -15.14 -6.98
N LEU A 210 10.70 -15.19 -6.24
CA LEU A 210 10.63 -15.80 -4.91
C LEU A 210 10.76 -17.33 -4.95
N ASN A 211 10.31 -17.97 -6.03
CA ASN A 211 10.40 -19.42 -6.23
C ASN A 211 11.69 -19.85 -6.93
N ALA A 212 12.55 -18.92 -7.33
CA ALA A 212 13.86 -19.25 -7.88
C ALA A 212 14.71 -19.92 -6.79
N THR A 213 14.93 -21.23 -6.93
CA THR A 213 15.82 -21.96 -6.01
C THR A 213 17.25 -21.51 -6.30
N PRO A 214 18.02 -21.02 -5.30
CA PRO A 214 19.44 -20.78 -5.51
C PRO A 214 20.10 -22.13 -5.81
N GLU A 215 20.86 -22.22 -6.90
CA GLU A 215 21.80 -23.33 -7.05
C GLU A 215 22.80 -23.25 -5.89
N THR A 216 22.71 -24.19 -4.95
CA THR A 216 23.76 -24.40 -3.97
C THR A 216 25.00 -24.86 -4.72
N ALA A 217 26.03 -24.02 -4.75
CA ALA A 217 27.36 -24.46 -5.16
C ALA A 217 27.83 -25.55 -4.18
N GLU A 218 28.02 -26.77 -4.70
CA GLU A 218 28.71 -27.87 -4.00
C GLU A 218 30.19 -27.55 -3.76
#